data_AF-A0A838EJ21-F1
#
_entry.id   AF-A0A838EJ21-F1
#
_cell.length_a   1.000
_cell.length_b   1.000
_cell.length_c   1.000
_cell.angle_alpha   90.00
_cell.angle_beta   90.00
_cell.angle_gamma   90.00
#
_symmetry.space_group_name_H-M   'P 1'
#
loop_
_entity.id
_entity.type
_entity.pdbx_description
1 polymer ?
#
loop_
_entity_poly.entity_id
_entity_poly.type
_entity_poly.pdbx_seq_one_letter_code
_entity_poly.pdbx_strand_id
1 'polypeptide(L)' 'MAEDLTVTRIGYGAMQLAGPQVFGPPADREAAVAVLREAIALGITHIDTSDYYGPYVTNQ' A
#
# COMPACT_ATOMS: atom_id res chain seq x y z
N MET A 1 -9.21 17.39 1.57
CA MET A 1 -9.59 16.11 0.93
C MET A 1 -10.29 16.46 -0.37
N ALA A 2 -10.12 15.69 -1.45
CA ALA A 2 -10.94 15.90 -2.65
C ALA A 2 -12.42 15.70 -2.30
N GLU A 3 -13.29 16.54 -2.88
CA GLU A 3 -14.67 16.71 -2.41
C GLU A 3 -15.55 15.47 -2.64
N ASP A 4 -15.12 14.53 -3.49
CA ASP A 4 -15.85 13.31 -3.86
C ASP A 4 -15.14 12.00 -3.47
N LEU A 5 -14.15 12.06 -2.59
CA LEU A 5 -13.40 10.87 -2.21
C LEU A 5 -14.11 10.10 -1.09
N THR A 6 -14.66 8.93 -1.41
CA THR A 6 -15.24 8.03 -0.40
C THR A 6 -14.10 7.29 0.30
N VAL A 7 -13.90 7.57 1.59
CA VAL A 7 -12.85 6.95 2.42
C VAL A 7 -13.48 6.02 3.43
N THR A 8 -13.07 4.75 3.44
CA THR A 8 -13.43 3.79 4.48
C THR A 8 -12.82 4.18 5.82
N ARG A 9 -13.52 3.85 6.91
CA ARG A 9 -13.01 4.08 8.28
C ARG A 9 -11.67 3.36 8.53
N ILE A 10 -11.45 2.23 7.87
CA ILE A 10 -10.22 1.45 7.93
C ILE A 10 -9.49 1.56 6.59
N GLY A 11 -8.20 1.87 6.64
CA GLY A 11 -7.29 1.87 5.49
C GLY A 11 -6.29 0.73 5.54
N TYR A 12 -5.49 0.61 4.49
CA TYR A 12 -4.37 -0.32 4.41
C TYR A 12 -3.05 0.45 4.36
N GLY A 13 -2.15 0.20 5.32
CA GLY A 13 -0.80 0.79 5.34
C GLY A 13 0.21 -0.05 4.56
N ALA A 14 0.84 0.54 3.55
CA ALA A 14 1.74 -0.15 2.63
C ALA A 14 3.20 -0.29 3.11
N MET A 15 3.54 0.22 4.30
CA MET A 15 4.91 0.21 4.84
C MET A 15 5.56 -1.17 4.84
N GLN A 16 4.79 -2.23 5.15
CA GLN A 16 5.29 -3.61 5.21
C GLN A 16 5.33 -4.31 3.85
N LEU A 17 4.93 -3.63 2.77
CA LEU A 17 5.16 -4.09 1.41
C LEU A 17 6.57 -3.73 0.91
N ALA A 18 7.31 -2.90 1.64
CA ALA A 18 8.73 -2.71 1.41
C ALA A 18 9.54 -3.94 1.88
N GLY A 19 10.81 -4.00 1.49
CA GLY A 19 11.73 -5.03 1.95
C GLY A 19 12.06 -4.95 3.45
N PRO A 20 12.93 -5.84 3.95
CA PRO A 20 13.31 -5.91 5.36
C PRO A 20 13.72 -4.53 5.92
N GLN A 21 13.27 -4.24 7.14
CA GLN A 21 13.49 -2.94 7.80
C GLN A 21 12.89 -1.75 7.02
N VAL A 22 11.86 -1.99 6.21
CA VAL A 22 11.19 -0.97 5.39
C VAL A 22 12.12 -0.39 4.30
N PHE A 23 13.07 -1.20 3.81
CA PHE A 23 14.04 -0.79 2.81
C PHE A 23 14.05 -1.72 1.59
N GLY A 24 14.12 -1.14 0.39
CA GLY A 24 14.19 -1.88 -0.87
C GLY A 24 12.89 -2.57 -1.27
N PRO A 25 12.93 -3.43 -2.31
CA PRO A 25 11.75 -4.09 -2.86
C PRO A 25 11.17 -5.18 -1.94
N PRO A 26 9.87 -5.49 -2.08
CA PRO A 26 9.28 -6.68 -1.48
C PRO A 26 10.03 -7.94 -1.92
N ALA A 27 10.06 -8.96 -1.05
CA ALA A 27 10.61 -10.27 -1.40
C ALA A 27 9.85 -10.93 -2.57
N ASP A 28 8.55 -10.65 -2.67
CA ASP A 28 7.67 -11.08 -3.76
C ASP A 28 6.76 -9.91 -4.16
N ARG A 29 7.03 -9.33 -5.33
CA ARG A 29 6.26 -8.21 -5.86
C ARG A 29 4.84 -8.62 -6.24
N GLU A 30 4.66 -9.81 -6.80
CA GLU A 30 3.33 -10.26 -7.24
C GLU A 30 2.42 -10.52 -6.04
N ALA A 31 2.97 -11.08 -4.96
CA ALA A 31 2.25 -11.21 -3.70
C ALA A 31 1.89 -9.85 -3.09
N ALA A 32 2.81 -8.87 -3.09
CA ALA A 32 2.53 -7.52 -2.59
C ALA A 32 1.38 -6.84 -3.37
N VAL A 33 1.37 -6.98 -4.69
CA VAL A 33 0.28 -6.49 -5.54
C VAL A 33 -1.03 -7.23 -5.25
N ALA A 34 -0.97 -8.55 -5.06
CA ALA A 34 -2.15 -9.35 -4.73
C ALA A 34 -2.81 -8.90 -3.42
N VAL A 35 -2.02 -8.55 -2.40
CA VAL A 35 -2.54 -8.00 -1.13
C VAL A 35 -3.27 -6.67 -1.34
N LEU A 36 -2.71 -5.75 -2.13
CA LEU A 36 -3.38 -4.48 -2.43
C LEU A 36 -4.68 -4.69 -3.21
N ARG A 37 -4.70 -5.62 -4.16
CA ARG A 37 -5.91 -5.98 -4.90
C ARG A 37 -6.97 -6.58 -3.98
N GLU A 38 -6.58 -7.42 -3.03
CA GLU A 38 -7.50 -7.99 -2.04
C GLU A 38 -8.05 -6.90 -1.10
N ALA A 39 -7.22 -5.97 -0.64
CA ALA A 39 -7.67 -4.83 0.15
C ALA A 39 -8.78 -4.03 -0.57
N ILE A 40 -8.60 -3.79 -1.88
CA ILE A 40 -9.60 -3.15 -2.72
C ILE A 40 -10.85 -4.03 -2.87
N ALA A 41 -10.70 -5.35 -3.09
CA ALA A 41 -11.82 -6.28 -3.21
C ALA A 41 -12.67 -6.37 -1.92
N LEU A 42 -12.03 -6.22 -0.74
CA LEU A 42 -12.68 -6.13 0.56
C LEU A 42 -13.32 -4.76 0.83
N GLY A 43 -13.21 -3.81 -0.11
CA GLY A 43 -13.84 -2.50 -0.06
C GLY A 43 -13.02 -1.41 0.60
N ILE A 44 -11.73 -1.63 0.90
CA ILE A 44 -10.85 -0.56 1.41
C ILE A 44 -10.63 0.47 0.31
N THR A 45 -10.88 1.74 0.62
CA THR A 45 -10.70 2.86 -0.33
C THR A 45 -9.56 3.81 0.05
N HIS A 46 -8.82 3.51 1.12
CA HIS A 46 -7.70 4.29 1.58
C HIS A 46 -6.44 3.43 1.72
N ILE A 47 -5.46 3.69 0.85
CA ILE A 47 -4.12 3.11 0.92
C ILE A 47 -3.15 4.19 1.42
N ASP A 48 -2.52 3.94 2.55
CA ASP A 48 -1.48 4.80 3.12
C ASP A 48 -0.11 4.36 2.57
N THR A 49 0.63 5.31 2.01
CA THR A 49 1.98 5.09 1.47
C THR A 49 2.83 6.34 1.65
N SER A 50 4.14 6.20 1.41
CA SER A 50 5.12 7.28 1.48
C SER A 50 6.31 6.96 0.58
N ASP A 51 6.94 7.99 0.01
CA ASP A 51 8.21 7.85 -0.70
C ASP A 51 9.33 7.28 0.19
N TYR A 52 9.15 7.33 1.52
CA TYR A 52 10.09 6.75 2.49
C TYR A 52 9.96 5.23 2.62
N TYR A 53 8.84 4.63 2.21
CA TYR A 53 8.65 3.18 2.30
C TYR A 53 9.42 2.50 1.17
N GLY A 54 10.50 1.78 1.54
CA GLY A 54 11.44 1.19 0.61
C GLY A 54 11.86 2.20 -0.45
N PRO A 55 12.64 3.26 -0.11
CA PRO A 55 12.69 4.53 -0.84
C PRO A 55 12.29 4.50 -2.32
N TYR A 56 11.12 5.08 -2.63
CA TYR A 56 10.45 5.12 -3.94
C TYR A 56 10.03 3.77 -4.56
N VAL A 57 10.19 2.64 -3.88
CA VAL A 57 9.87 1.30 -4.38
C VAL A 57 8.41 0.93 -4.10
N THR A 58 7.87 1.26 -2.93
CA THR A 58 6.47 0.93 -2.60
C THR A 58 5.44 1.63 -3.50
N ASN A 59 5.83 2.73 -4.16
CA ASN A 59 4.96 3.53 -5.04
C ASN A 59 5.08 3.17 -6.54
N GLN A 60 5.78 2.08 -6.91
CA GLN A 60 5.92 1.59 -8.29
C GLN A 60 4.85 0.58 -8.67
#